data_AF-A0A9P8PSW9-F1
#
_entry.id   AF-A0A9P8PSW9-F1
#
_cell.length_a   1.000
_cell.length_b   1.000
_cell.length_c   1.000
_cell.angle_alpha   90.00
_cell.angle_beta   90.00
_cell.angle_gamma   90.00
#
_symmetry.space_group_name_H-M   'P 1'
#
loop_
_entity.id
_entity.type
_entity.pdbx_description
1 polymer ?
#
loop_
_entity_poly.entity_id
_entity_poly.type
_entity_poly.pdbx_seq_one_letter_code
_entity_poly.pdbx_strand_id
1 'polypeptide(L)'
;MVEIPTGPKGKLPQRLTQIKNKESTTSTTSLSTPNSRIRSPITPSVDISTVTNDTAQKTETPTNGNMASSSTEKQEAQITSTIQLSRPFLTRQQIKFARSKTIENPAIYNQRLLQLHQYLLKICHSFKFPMRVLEGSMYYYQRFYLHNKFEKTALINPLDVGITCLFIVSKNEDTIKKLRDLLILFNQTRGVTLSAEQFENYRKRILSIEFQILETIGFDFRTYHSEEFLIKYNKLLKVDKETSYISWLILCDTYQTDVSLKYPPHIIAICCIILNNKLSDSSLKLTTDYQRLRCEEKLVNECLQDILTHYVESFKITGLALKFPDYQIKFVHIKMEFNESKPQMMFHVDEKQKQQQHQDLEKDQFFQERDFTTGERRYMLENQKKRLYAEVDK
;
A
#
# COMPACT_ATOMS: atom_id res chain seq x y z
N MET A 1 28.83 -9.93 -36.84
CA MET A 1 29.33 -11.32 -36.72
C MET A 1 29.95 -11.50 -35.35
N VAL A 2 29.18 -12.03 -34.40
CA VAL A 2 29.66 -12.61 -33.14
C VAL A 2 28.70 -13.76 -32.83
N GLU A 3 29.25 -14.97 -32.74
CA GLU A 3 28.54 -16.25 -32.74
C GLU A 3 27.92 -16.58 -31.37
N ILE A 4 26.73 -17.19 -31.40
CA ILE A 4 26.03 -17.75 -30.25
C ILE A 4 26.27 -19.27 -30.27
N PRO A 5 26.76 -19.90 -29.18
CA PRO A 5 26.91 -21.35 -29.15
C PRO A 5 25.54 -22.01 -28.93
N THR A 6 25.21 -22.95 -29.81
CA THR A 6 24.04 -23.82 -29.70
C THR A 6 24.45 -25.19 -29.14
N GLY A 7 23.64 -25.73 -28.23
CA GLY A 7 23.71 -27.13 -27.79
C GLY A 7 22.90 -27.39 -26.50
N PRO A 8 22.46 -28.63 -26.23
CA PRO A 8 21.60 -29.44 -27.08
C PRO A 8 20.25 -29.76 -26.42
N LYS A 9 19.28 -30.15 -27.26
CA LYS A 9 17.90 -30.53 -26.92
C LYS A 9 17.86 -31.75 -25.98
N GLY A 10 17.49 -31.54 -24.71
CA GLY A 10 17.22 -32.58 -23.73
C GLY A 10 15.73 -32.97 -23.68
N LYS A 11 15.46 -34.26 -23.92
CA LYS A 11 14.13 -34.90 -23.93
C LYS A 11 13.45 -34.85 -22.55
N LEU A 12 12.16 -34.54 -22.53
CA LEU A 12 11.24 -34.82 -21.41
C LEU A 12 11.00 -36.34 -21.30
N PRO A 13 11.12 -36.96 -20.12
CA PRO A 13 10.68 -38.34 -19.94
C PRO A 13 9.16 -38.43 -19.67
N GLN A 14 8.50 -39.25 -20.49
CA GLN A 14 7.17 -39.79 -20.29
C GLN A 14 7.21 -41.02 -19.35
N ARG A 15 6.29 -41.08 -18.38
CA ARG A 15 5.68 -42.28 -17.76
C ARG A 15 4.36 -41.78 -17.14
N LEU A 16 3.17 -41.92 -17.73
CA LEU A 16 2.35 -43.11 -18.04
C LEU A 16 2.23 -44.06 -16.83
N THR A 17 1.06 -43.98 -16.17
CA THR A 17 0.03 -45.04 -15.99
C THR A 17 0.34 -45.99 -14.82
N GLN A 18 -0.56 -46.35 -13.89
CA GLN A 18 -2.00 -46.61 -13.83
C GLN A 18 -2.37 -46.61 -12.34
N ILE A 19 -3.59 -46.18 -11.93
CA ILE A 19 -4.53 -47.02 -11.17
C ILE A 19 -5.96 -46.57 -11.56
N LYS A 20 -6.72 -47.51 -12.11
CA LYS A 20 -8.13 -47.43 -12.47
C LYS A 20 -9.03 -47.67 -11.26
N ASN A 21 -10.17 -46.96 -11.27
CA ASN A 21 -11.53 -47.38 -10.93
C ASN A 21 -11.84 -47.97 -9.54
N LYS A 22 -12.75 -47.27 -8.85
CA LYS A 22 -14.06 -47.85 -8.50
C LYS A 22 -15.12 -46.74 -8.34
N GLU A 23 -16.09 -46.79 -9.25
CA GLU A 23 -17.50 -46.39 -9.11
C GLU A 23 -18.09 -46.87 -7.78
N SER A 24 -19.24 -46.46 -7.24
CA SER A 24 -20.26 -45.44 -7.43
C SER A 24 -21.21 -45.67 -6.23
N THR A 25 -21.95 -44.67 -5.75
CA THR A 25 -23.38 -44.78 -5.40
C THR A 25 -23.89 -43.49 -4.73
N THR A 26 -25.00 -43.05 -5.29
CA THR A 26 -25.92 -41.98 -4.89
C THR A 26 -26.63 -42.25 -3.57
N SER A 27 -26.86 -41.22 -2.76
CA SER A 27 -28.17 -41.02 -2.10
C SER A 27 -28.38 -39.57 -1.66
N THR A 28 -29.60 -39.13 -1.93
CA THR A 28 -30.30 -37.86 -1.70
C THR A 28 -30.77 -37.68 -0.25
N THR A 29 -30.64 -36.47 0.34
CA THR A 29 -31.61 -35.79 1.26
C THR A 29 -30.96 -34.49 1.79
N SER A 30 -31.41 -33.29 1.39
CA SER A 30 -32.45 -32.42 1.96
C SER A 30 -31.99 -31.47 3.08
N LEU A 31 -32.21 -30.17 2.83
CA LEU A 31 -32.42 -29.00 3.72
C LEU A 31 -32.02 -29.11 5.20
N SER A 32 -31.17 -28.17 5.65
CA SER A 32 -31.53 -27.16 6.67
C SER A 32 -30.35 -26.22 6.98
N THR A 33 -30.63 -24.92 7.08
CA THR A 33 -29.79 -23.86 7.64
C THR A 33 -29.31 -24.19 9.07
N PRO A 34 -28.26 -23.49 9.57
CA PRO A 34 -28.53 -22.77 10.81
C PRO A 34 -27.92 -21.37 10.91
N ASN A 35 -28.72 -20.54 11.59
CA ASN A 35 -28.46 -19.19 12.06
C ASN A 35 -27.32 -19.10 13.09
N SER A 36 -26.71 -17.92 13.05
CA SER A 36 -26.11 -17.13 14.13
C SER A 36 -26.25 -17.67 15.56
N ARG A 37 -25.10 -17.82 16.24
CA ARG A 37 -25.00 -17.58 17.69
C ARG A 37 -23.68 -16.90 18.04
N ILE A 38 -23.84 -15.65 18.45
CA ILE A 38 -22.88 -14.78 19.12
C ILE A 38 -22.42 -15.48 20.41
N ARG A 39 -21.11 -15.64 20.61
CA ARG A 39 -20.52 -15.97 21.92
C ARG A 39 -19.79 -14.73 22.44
N SER A 40 -20.26 -14.23 23.58
CA SER A 40 -19.64 -13.18 24.38
C SER A 40 -18.36 -13.70 25.08
N PRO A 41 -17.37 -12.83 25.35
CA PRO A 41 -16.20 -13.20 26.15
C PRO A 41 -16.50 -13.12 27.66
N ILE A 42 -15.91 -14.07 28.38
CA ILE A 42 -15.90 -14.19 29.84
C ILE A 42 -14.87 -13.20 30.41
N THR A 43 -15.28 -12.36 31.35
CA THR A 43 -14.41 -11.51 32.20
C THR A 43 -14.25 -12.15 33.58
N PRO A 44 -13.05 -12.16 34.19
CA PRO A 44 -12.91 -12.23 35.63
C PRO A 44 -12.73 -10.83 36.21
N SER A 45 -13.67 -10.44 37.06
CA SER A 45 -13.64 -9.31 37.97
C SER A 45 -12.70 -9.60 39.15
N VAL A 46 -11.83 -8.65 39.50
CA VAL A 46 -11.10 -8.63 40.77
C VAL A 46 -11.38 -7.28 41.42
N ASP A 47 -12.09 -7.34 42.54
CA ASP A 47 -12.45 -6.20 43.39
C ASP A 47 -11.23 -5.69 44.18
N ILE A 48 -11.09 -4.37 44.24
CA ILE A 48 -10.13 -3.66 45.08
C ILE A 48 -10.83 -3.35 46.40
N SER A 49 -10.41 -4.00 47.49
CA SER A 49 -10.79 -3.62 48.85
C SER A 49 -9.68 -2.78 49.50
N THR A 50 -10.08 -1.57 49.87
CA THR A 50 -9.44 -0.64 50.82
C THR A 50 -9.17 -1.30 52.18
N VAL A 51 -7.94 -1.18 52.69
CA VAL A 51 -7.64 -1.27 54.13
C VAL A 51 -6.63 -0.18 54.51
N THR A 52 -6.92 0.40 55.66
CA THR A 52 -6.43 1.62 56.31
C THR A 52 -5.06 1.52 56.98
N ASN A 53 -4.50 2.72 57.24
CA ASN A 53 -3.30 3.05 58.02
C ASN A 53 -3.17 2.32 59.39
N ASP A 54 -1.94 2.08 59.89
CA ASP A 54 -1.25 3.01 60.82
C ASP A 54 0.04 2.41 61.46
N THR A 55 0.87 3.34 61.98
CA THR A 55 1.81 3.25 63.13
C THR A 55 3.34 3.27 62.86
N ALA A 56 3.90 4.50 62.96
CA ALA A 56 5.00 4.99 63.85
C ALA A 56 6.39 4.27 63.87
N GLN A 57 7.57 4.88 64.11
CA GLN A 57 7.97 6.17 64.70
C GLN A 57 9.53 6.32 64.66
N LYS A 58 10.04 7.55 64.93
CA LYS A 58 11.37 8.00 65.46
C LYS A 58 12.36 8.70 64.48
N THR A 59 12.40 10.05 64.50
CA THR A 59 13.36 11.01 65.19
C THR A 59 14.62 11.27 64.33
N GLU A 60 15.08 12.50 64.00
CA GLU A 60 15.45 13.67 64.82
C GLU A 60 15.47 15.00 63.99
N THR A 61 15.47 16.15 64.68
CA THR A 61 15.71 17.55 64.23
C THR A 61 16.99 18.09 64.92
N PRO A 62 17.72 19.18 64.50
CA PRO A 62 17.12 20.50 64.17
C PRO A 62 17.85 21.51 63.24
N THR A 63 17.09 22.56 62.86
CA THR A 63 17.46 23.99 62.54
C THR A 63 18.55 24.26 61.48
N ASN A 64 18.36 25.04 60.41
CA ASN A 64 18.05 26.48 60.35
C ASN A 64 18.08 26.95 58.87
N GLY A 65 17.36 28.01 58.52
CA GLY A 65 17.76 28.94 57.44
C GLY A 65 16.89 29.00 56.18
N ASN A 66 15.99 29.99 56.16
CA ASN A 66 15.47 30.75 55.01
C ASN A 66 15.93 30.38 53.59
N MET A 67 14.98 30.11 52.68
CA MET A 67 14.82 30.90 51.44
C MET A 67 13.64 30.44 50.57
N ALA A 68 12.91 31.45 50.10
CA ALA A 68 12.17 31.51 48.83
C ALA A 68 11.15 30.40 48.50
N SER A 69 9.88 30.78 48.63
CA SER A 69 8.76 30.22 47.89
C SER A 69 9.02 30.26 46.38
N SER A 70 9.41 29.14 45.79
CA SER A 70 9.21 28.87 44.37
C SER A 70 8.05 27.89 44.25
N SER A 71 6.87 28.40 43.93
CA SER A 71 5.75 27.60 43.46
C SER A 71 6.17 26.90 42.18
N THR A 72 6.68 25.67 42.32
CA THR A 72 6.90 24.78 41.18
C THR A 72 5.51 24.26 40.80
N GLU A 73 4.84 24.98 39.90
CA GLU A 73 3.72 24.43 39.15
C GLU A 73 4.23 23.20 38.42
N LYS A 74 3.90 22.02 38.94
CA LYS A 74 3.98 20.78 38.17
C LYS A 74 2.99 20.95 37.02
N GLN A 75 3.48 21.36 35.85
CA GLN A 75 2.75 21.18 34.61
C GLN A 75 2.53 19.68 34.45
N GLU A 76 1.34 19.21 34.81
CA GLU A 76 0.88 17.89 34.42
C GLU A 76 0.98 17.83 32.89
N ALA A 77 1.88 16.99 32.38
CA ALA A 77 2.02 16.79 30.95
C ALA A 77 0.70 16.25 30.43
N GLN A 78 -0.10 17.13 29.82
CA GLN A 78 -1.40 16.80 29.26
C GLN A 78 -1.18 15.71 28.21
N ILE A 79 -1.56 14.47 28.54
CA ILE A 79 -1.40 13.33 27.63
C ILE A 79 -2.34 13.58 26.45
N THR A 80 -1.77 13.99 25.31
CA THR A 80 -2.53 14.19 24.08
C THR A 80 -2.94 12.83 23.53
N SER A 81 -4.24 12.58 23.36
CA SER A 81 -4.75 11.36 22.71
C SER A 81 -5.24 11.70 21.32
N THR A 82 -4.65 11.13 20.28
CA THR A 82 -5.04 11.35 18.88
C THR A 82 -5.71 10.11 18.30
N ILE A 83 -6.81 10.32 17.56
CA ILE A 83 -7.54 9.25 16.86
C ILE A 83 -7.40 9.45 15.36
N GLN A 84 -6.82 8.47 14.68
CA GLN A 84 -6.68 8.48 13.23
C GLN A 84 -7.60 7.45 12.59
N LEU A 85 -8.41 7.91 11.65
CA LEU A 85 -9.24 7.06 10.81
C LEU A 85 -8.46 6.60 9.56
N SER A 86 -8.56 5.32 9.21
CA SER A 86 -8.01 4.83 7.95
C SER A 86 -8.74 5.42 6.75
N ARG A 87 -7.95 6.00 5.83
CA ARG A 87 -8.38 6.48 4.52
C ARG A 87 -7.49 5.84 3.46
N PRO A 88 -7.89 4.68 2.90
CA PRO A 88 -7.02 3.92 1.99
C PRO A 88 -6.83 4.61 0.63
N PHE A 89 -7.85 5.34 0.17
CA PHE A 89 -7.87 6.04 -1.11
C PHE A 89 -7.93 7.56 -0.93
N LEU A 90 -7.18 8.29 -1.76
CA LEU A 90 -7.07 9.74 -1.73
C LEU A 90 -7.20 10.33 -3.13
N THR A 91 -7.77 11.53 -3.24
CA THR A 91 -7.85 12.23 -4.53
C THR A 91 -6.47 12.72 -4.99
N ARG A 92 -6.34 13.02 -6.29
CA ARG A 92 -5.10 13.61 -6.84
C ARG A 92 -4.69 14.88 -6.10
N GLN A 93 -5.65 15.74 -5.74
CA GLN A 93 -5.39 16.99 -5.02
C GLN A 93 -4.91 16.72 -3.59
N GLN A 94 -5.54 15.78 -2.88
CA GLN A 94 -5.13 15.36 -1.54
C GLN A 94 -3.70 14.82 -1.52
N ILE A 95 -3.34 13.97 -2.49
CA ILE A 95 -1.98 13.43 -2.62
C ILE A 95 -0.97 14.56 -2.89
N LYS A 96 -1.30 15.48 -3.80
CA LYS A 96 -0.44 16.64 -4.10
C LYS A 96 -0.23 17.53 -2.88
N PHE A 97 -1.29 17.81 -2.12
CA PHE A 97 -1.24 18.62 -0.90
C PHE A 97 -0.42 17.94 0.22
N ALA A 98 -0.61 16.63 0.43
CA ALA A 98 0.18 15.88 1.39
C ALA A 98 1.67 15.92 1.02
N ARG A 99 1.98 15.66 -0.26
CA ARG A 99 3.36 15.65 -0.77
C ARG A 99 4.02 17.01 -0.78
N SER A 100 3.29 18.11 -0.92
CA SER A 100 3.89 19.46 -0.85
C SER A 100 4.45 19.79 0.54
N LYS A 101 4.01 19.09 1.58
CA LYS A 101 4.54 19.24 2.95
C LYS A 101 5.72 18.30 3.24
N THR A 102 5.78 17.15 2.57
CA THR A 102 6.75 16.09 2.87
C THR A 102 7.87 15.96 1.84
N ILE A 103 7.65 16.37 0.59
CA ILE A 103 8.58 16.16 -0.52
C ILE A 103 8.98 17.52 -1.10
N GLU A 104 10.24 17.91 -0.90
CA GLU A 104 10.78 19.15 -1.46
C GLU A 104 10.94 19.08 -2.99
N ASN A 105 11.45 17.95 -3.50
CA ASN A 105 11.71 17.75 -4.93
C ASN A 105 10.99 16.50 -5.47
N PRO A 106 9.82 16.67 -6.12
CA PRO A 106 9.05 15.56 -6.68
C PRO A 106 9.79 14.74 -7.74
N ALA A 107 10.70 15.35 -8.51
CA ALA A 107 11.44 14.64 -9.55
C ALA A 107 12.42 13.62 -8.94
N ILE A 108 13.11 13.99 -7.87
CA ILE A 108 14.02 13.10 -7.14
C ILE A 108 13.23 11.96 -6.48
N TYR A 109 12.08 12.28 -5.88
CA TYR A 109 11.18 11.27 -5.32
C TYR A 109 10.75 10.25 -6.38
N ASN A 110 10.27 10.72 -7.53
CA ASN A 110 9.82 9.85 -8.62
C ASN A 110 10.98 8.99 -9.16
N GLN A 111 12.16 9.57 -9.36
CA GLN A 111 13.34 8.80 -9.75
C GLN A 111 13.65 7.68 -8.75
N ARG A 112 13.56 7.99 -7.44
CA ARG A 112 13.82 7.00 -6.38
C ARG A 112 12.73 5.93 -6.30
N LEU A 113 11.46 6.29 -6.51
CA LEU A 113 10.32 5.38 -6.57
C LEU A 113 10.53 4.34 -7.68
N LEU A 114 10.90 4.80 -8.88
CA LEU A 114 11.17 3.94 -10.05
C LEU A 114 12.39 3.04 -9.81
N GLN A 115 13.46 3.58 -9.23
CA GLN A 115 14.63 2.81 -8.85
C GLN A 115 14.28 1.72 -7.83
N LEU A 116 13.49 2.07 -6.81
CA LEU A 116 13.04 1.12 -5.79
C LEU A 116 12.21 0.00 -6.42
N HIS A 117 11.24 0.34 -7.26
CA HIS A 117 10.41 -0.65 -7.96
C HIS A 117 11.27 -1.69 -8.68
N GLN A 118 12.30 -1.27 -9.42
CA GLN A 118 13.21 -2.18 -10.12
C GLN A 118 13.96 -3.12 -9.17
N TYR A 119 14.45 -2.61 -8.02
CA TYR A 119 15.12 -3.45 -7.02
C TYR A 119 14.15 -4.44 -6.37
N LEU A 120 12.97 -3.99 -5.96
CA LEU A 120 11.96 -4.85 -5.35
C LEU A 120 11.47 -5.92 -6.32
N LEU A 121 11.31 -5.58 -7.60
CA LEU A 121 10.95 -6.55 -8.64
C LEU A 121 12.02 -7.66 -8.74
N LYS A 122 13.31 -7.31 -8.80
CA LYS A 122 14.41 -8.31 -8.81
C LYS A 122 14.39 -9.22 -7.58
N ILE A 123 14.12 -8.64 -6.40
CA ILE A 123 13.98 -9.40 -5.15
C ILE A 123 12.77 -10.33 -5.20
N CYS A 124 11.62 -9.85 -5.68
CA CYS A 124 10.41 -10.66 -5.82
C CYS A 124 10.64 -11.86 -6.73
N HIS A 125 11.33 -11.67 -7.87
CA HIS A 125 11.71 -12.76 -8.75
C HIS A 125 12.64 -13.78 -8.06
N SER A 126 13.63 -13.30 -7.31
CA SER A 126 14.61 -14.15 -6.63
C SER A 126 14.00 -14.98 -5.49
N PHE A 127 13.13 -14.37 -4.67
CA PHE A 127 12.43 -15.07 -3.58
C PHE A 127 11.14 -15.77 -4.03
N LYS A 128 10.76 -15.64 -5.30
CA LYS A 128 9.50 -16.11 -5.87
C LYS A 128 8.28 -15.58 -5.11
N PHE A 129 8.31 -14.29 -4.76
CA PHE A 129 7.14 -13.63 -4.21
C PHE A 129 6.06 -13.47 -5.28
N PRO A 130 4.77 -13.62 -4.91
CA PRO A 130 3.68 -13.26 -5.79
C PRO A 130 3.64 -11.75 -6.00
N MET A 131 3.11 -11.28 -7.14
CA MET A 131 3.15 -9.87 -7.50
C MET A 131 2.35 -8.96 -6.58
N ARG A 132 1.32 -9.50 -5.89
CA ARG A 132 0.62 -8.82 -4.79
C ARG A 132 1.56 -8.30 -3.68
N VAL A 133 2.69 -8.97 -3.46
CA VAL A 133 3.69 -8.50 -2.48
C VAL A 133 4.38 -7.24 -3.00
N LEU A 134 4.68 -7.17 -4.30
CA LEU A 134 5.22 -5.95 -4.92
C LEU A 134 4.18 -4.81 -4.88
N GLU A 135 2.93 -5.09 -5.26
CA GLU A 135 1.81 -4.13 -5.23
C GLU A 135 1.69 -3.49 -3.83
N GLY A 136 1.55 -4.33 -2.78
CA GLY A 136 1.45 -3.85 -1.41
C GLY A 136 2.69 -3.07 -0.96
N SER A 137 3.88 -3.48 -1.37
CA SER A 137 5.14 -2.81 -0.98
C SER A 137 5.23 -1.41 -1.54
N MET A 138 4.88 -1.25 -2.82
CA MET A 138 4.82 0.04 -3.49
C MET A 138 3.73 0.91 -2.87
N TYR A 139 2.56 0.33 -2.56
CA TYR A 139 1.49 1.04 -1.86
C TYR A 139 1.95 1.57 -0.49
N TYR A 140 2.55 0.75 0.36
CA TYR A 140 3.04 1.18 1.68
C TYR A 140 4.16 2.22 1.58
N TYR A 141 5.07 2.08 0.62
CA TYR A 141 6.12 3.07 0.38
C TYR A 141 5.54 4.44 0.01
N GLN A 142 4.57 4.47 -0.92
CA GLN A 142 3.95 5.72 -1.31
C GLN A 142 3.10 6.32 -0.17
N ARG A 143 2.41 5.49 0.62
CA ARG A 143 1.66 5.90 1.83
C ARG A 143 2.58 6.53 2.88
N PHE A 144 3.77 5.97 3.07
CA PHE A 144 4.75 6.46 4.03
C PHE A 144 5.11 7.93 3.76
N TYR A 145 5.41 8.26 2.50
CA TYR A 145 5.80 9.61 2.09
C TYR A 145 4.65 10.60 1.94
N LEU A 146 3.41 10.21 2.23
CA LEU A 146 2.31 11.17 2.42
C LEU A 146 2.40 11.91 3.75
N HIS A 147 3.07 11.33 4.76
CA HIS A 147 3.13 11.89 6.12
C HIS A 147 4.54 12.03 6.68
N ASN A 148 5.53 11.42 6.05
CA ASN A 148 6.94 11.46 6.47
C ASN A 148 7.79 12.17 5.42
N LYS A 149 8.75 12.99 5.87
CA LYS A 149 9.60 13.79 4.98
C LYS A 149 10.51 12.92 4.09
N PHE A 150 10.61 13.31 2.83
CA PHE A 150 11.53 12.75 1.84
C PHE A 150 12.72 13.69 1.66
N GLU A 151 13.79 13.48 2.42
CA GLU A 151 15.00 14.30 2.33
C GLU A 151 16.21 13.44 1.93
N LYS A 152 17.12 14.04 1.15
CA LYS A 152 18.37 13.39 0.73
C LYS A 152 19.32 13.14 1.92
N THR A 153 19.21 13.97 2.95
CA THR A 153 20.00 13.94 4.19
C THR A 153 19.20 13.34 5.36
N ALA A 154 18.02 12.78 5.09
CA ALA A 154 17.20 12.15 6.13
C ALA A 154 17.98 11.07 6.88
N LEU A 155 17.72 10.97 8.18
CA LEU A 155 18.18 9.86 9.04
C LEU A 155 17.77 8.48 8.47
N ILE A 156 16.72 8.46 7.64
CA ILE A 156 16.11 7.27 7.05
C ILE A 156 16.33 7.28 5.53
N ASN A 157 17.07 6.29 5.04
CA ASN A 157 17.28 6.10 3.61
C ASN A 157 15.98 5.63 2.92
N PRO A 158 15.52 6.27 1.84
CA PRO A 158 14.31 5.83 1.13
C PRO A 158 14.35 4.38 0.64
N LEU A 159 15.51 3.88 0.23
CA LEU A 159 15.64 2.47 -0.16
C LEU A 159 15.43 1.53 1.04
N ASP A 160 15.78 1.96 2.25
CA ASP A 160 15.55 1.21 3.47
C ASP A 160 14.06 1.19 3.84
N VAL A 161 13.32 2.29 3.59
CA VAL A 161 11.85 2.29 3.70
C VAL A 161 11.25 1.25 2.76
N GLY A 162 11.67 1.25 1.49
CA GLY A 162 11.12 0.33 0.49
C GLY A 162 11.34 -1.16 0.80
N ILE A 163 12.54 -1.54 1.25
CA ILE A 163 12.80 -2.93 1.65
C ILE A 163 12.06 -3.31 2.94
N THR A 164 11.84 -2.34 3.84
CA THR A 164 11.02 -2.54 5.04
C THR A 164 9.55 -2.74 4.69
N CYS A 165 9.01 -1.99 3.71
CA CYS A 165 7.67 -2.22 3.18
C CYS A 165 7.52 -3.65 2.64
N LEU A 166 8.50 -4.13 1.86
CA LEU A 166 8.52 -5.51 1.37
C LEU A 166 8.50 -6.53 2.52
N PHE A 167 9.28 -6.29 3.57
CA PHE A 167 9.29 -7.15 4.75
C PHE A 167 7.92 -7.19 5.45
N ILE A 168 7.29 -6.03 5.67
CA ILE A 168 5.96 -5.95 6.30
C ILE A 168 4.91 -6.66 5.44
N VAL A 169 4.85 -6.35 4.15
CA VAL A 169 3.86 -6.92 3.23
C VAL A 169 4.05 -8.42 3.07
N SER A 170 5.29 -8.92 3.08
CA SER A 170 5.54 -10.36 3.06
C SER A 170 4.93 -11.09 4.26
N LYS A 171 4.80 -10.42 5.41
CA LYS A 171 4.08 -10.94 6.59
C LYS A 171 2.57 -10.83 6.43
N ASN A 172 2.10 -9.71 5.90
CA ASN A 172 0.67 -9.50 5.66
C ASN A 172 0.08 -10.49 4.65
N GLU A 173 0.87 -10.91 3.65
CA GLU A 173 0.45 -11.78 2.54
C GLU A 173 0.78 -13.27 2.76
N ASP A 174 1.19 -13.65 3.99
CA ASP A 174 1.59 -15.01 4.38
C ASP A 174 2.75 -15.60 3.54
N THR A 175 3.64 -14.74 3.02
CA THR A 175 4.83 -15.14 2.26
C THR A 175 6.11 -14.77 3.00
N ILE A 176 6.19 -15.10 4.29
CA ILE A 176 7.25 -14.61 5.18
C ILE A 176 8.63 -15.12 4.74
N LYS A 177 9.63 -14.22 4.72
CA LYS A 177 11.06 -14.55 4.64
C LYS A 177 11.79 -13.99 5.85
N LYS A 178 12.93 -14.61 6.19
CA LYS A 178 13.80 -14.10 7.26
C LYS A 178 14.34 -12.73 6.84
N LEU A 179 14.27 -11.77 7.77
CA LEU A 179 14.78 -10.41 7.54
C LEU A 179 16.25 -10.42 7.09
N ARG A 180 17.08 -11.28 7.70
CA ARG A 180 18.50 -11.42 7.34
C ARG A 180 18.69 -11.74 5.85
N ASP A 181 18.00 -12.75 5.35
CA ASP A 181 18.15 -13.22 3.96
C ASP A 181 17.69 -12.14 2.98
N LEU A 182 16.60 -11.45 3.34
CA LEU A 182 16.04 -10.36 2.56
C LEU A 182 17.00 -9.16 2.46
N LEU A 183 17.66 -8.78 3.56
CA LEU A 183 18.66 -7.70 3.56
C LEU A 183 19.95 -8.08 2.81
N ILE A 184 20.40 -9.35 2.92
CA ILE A 184 21.55 -9.84 2.16
C ILE A 184 21.29 -9.71 0.67
N LEU A 185 20.14 -10.21 0.19
CA LEU A 185 19.80 -10.15 -1.22
C LEU A 185 19.62 -8.70 -1.69
N PHE A 186 19.01 -7.84 -0.88
CA PHE A 186 18.85 -6.44 -1.22
C PHE A 186 20.20 -5.73 -1.37
N ASN A 187 21.13 -5.97 -0.46
CA ASN A 187 22.48 -5.43 -0.52
C ASN A 187 23.25 -5.93 -1.75
N GLN A 188 23.17 -7.22 -2.05
CA GLN A 188 23.75 -7.81 -3.27
C GLN A 188 23.17 -7.16 -4.54
N THR A 189 21.85 -6.95 -4.59
CA THR A 189 21.17 -6.29 -5.72
C THR A 189 21.63 -4.83 -5.91
N ARG A 190 22.02 -4.17 -4.82
CA ARG A 190 22.57 -2.80 -4.83
C ARG A 190 24.08 -2.74 -5.04
N GLY A 191 24.78 -3.88 -5.05
CA GLY A 191 26.25 -3.93 -5.09
C GLY A 191 26.92 -3.42 -3.80
N VAL A 192 26.23 -3.49 -2.66
CA VAL A 192 26.73 -3.02 -1.36
C VAL A 192 27.21 -4.20 -0.52
N THR A 193 28.42 -4.09 0.05
CA THR A 193 28.95 -5.05 1.01
C THR A 193 29.01 -4.40 2.39
N LEU A 194 28.54 -5.11 3.42
CA LEU A 194 28.53 -4.64 4.80
C LEU A 194 29.35 -5.59 5.69
N SER A 195 30.07 -5.05 6.67
CA SER A 195 30.65 -5.86 7.74
C SER A 195 29.56 -6.48 8.63
N ALA A 196 29.92 -7.46 9.47
CA ALA A 196 28.96 -8.10 10.38
C ALA A 196 28.32 -7.09 11.35
N GLU A 197 29.11 -6.17 11.89
CA GLU A 197 28.63 -5.10 12.78
C GLU A 197 27.70 -4.11 12.06
N GLN A 198 28.10 -3.66 10.86
CA GLN A 198 27.28 -2.78 10.04
C GLN A 198 25.96 -3.43 9.66
N PHE A 199 25.96 -4.74 9.37
CA PHE A 199 24.76 -5.49 9.05
C PHE A 199 23.80 -5.57 10.25
N GLU A 200 24.33 -5.78 11.46
CA GLU A 200 23.49 -5.87 12.66
C GLU A 200 22.87 -4.52 13.02
N ASN A 201 23.64 -3.43 12.89
CA ASN A 201 23.11 -2.07 13.04
C ASN A 201 22.07 -1.76 11.95
N TYR A 202 22.30 -2.23 10.72
CA TYR A 202 21.35 -2.08 9.64
C TYR A 202 20.02 -2.81 9.95
N ARG A 203 20.09 -4.04 10.46
CA ARG A 203 18.92 -4.81 10.88
C ARG A 203 18.11 -4.09 11.95
N LYS A 204 18.77 -3.52 12.98
CA LYS A 204 18.10 -2.72 14.03
C LYS A 204 17.40 -1.49 13.45
N ARG A 205 18.05 -0.79 12.51
CA ARG A 205 17.44 0.35 11.81
C ARG A 205 16.19 -0.04 11.03
N ILE A 206 16.23 -1.15 10.30
CA ILE A 206 15.07 -1.65 9.54
C ILE A 206 13.89 -1.96 10.47
N LEU A 207 14.13 -2.57 11.63
CA LEU A 207 13.07 -2.81 12.63
C LEU A 207 12.50 -1.51 13.22
N SER A 208 13.32 -0.48 13.37
CA SER A 208 12.82 0.84 13.80
C SER A 208 11.94 1.50 12.73
N ILE A 209 12.33 1.40 11.45
CA ILE A 209 11.54 1.91 10.32
C ILE A 209 10.23 1.14 10.20
N GLU A 210 10.25 -0.17 10.49
CA GLU A 210 9.07 -1.03 10.44
C GLU A 210 7.93 -0.47 11.30
N PHE A 211 8.24 -0.14 12.54
CA PHE A 211 7.29 0.45 13.47
C PHE A 211 6.68 1.75 12.93
N GLN A 212 7.52 2.64 12.38
CA GLN A 212 7.07 3.92 11.79
C GLN A 212 6.15 3.72 10.57
N ILE A 213 6.42 2.72 9.74
CA ILE A 213 5.55 2.40 8.60
C ILE A 213 4.18 1.92 9.08
N LEU A 214 4.14 1.03 10.08
CA LEU A 214 2.89 0.51 10.65
C LEU A 214 2.00 1.63 11.24
N GLU A 215 2.61 2.56 11.97
CA GLU A 215 1.94 3.76 12.46
C GLU A 215 1.45 4.66 11.32
N THR A 216 2.24 4.78 10.24
CA THR A 216 1.87 5.64 9.10
C THR A 216 0.66 5.10 8.34
N ILE A 217 0.64 3.80 8.05
CA ILE A 217 -0.50 3.13 7.39
C ILE A 217 -1.72 3.02 8.31
N GLY A 218 -1.53 3.28 9.62
CA GLY A 218 -2.56 3.24 10.64
C GLY A 218 -3.03 1.83 10.97
N PHE A 219 -2.12 0.86 10.91
CA PHE A 219 -2.39 -0.56 11.15
C PHE A 219 -3.57 -1.11 10.32
N ASP A 220 -3.83 -0.50 9.15
CA ASP A 220 -4.84 -1.01 8.21
C ASP A 220 -4.20 -2.05 7.29
N PHE A 221 -4.41 -3.31 7.65
CA PHE A 221 -3.92 -4.48 6.93
C PHE A 221 -4.91 -5.01 5.90
N ARG A 222 -6.03 -4.31 5.67
CA ARG A 222 -7.02 -4.71 4.65
C ARG A 222 -6.47 -4.39 3.26
N THR A 223 -5.69 -5.31 2.70
CA THR A 223 -5.19 -5.22 1.34
C THR A 223 -6.05 -6.05 0.40
N TYR A 224 -6.48 -5.42 -0.68
CA TYR A 224 -7.08 -6.10 -1.83
C TYR A 224 -6.15 -5.85 -3.01
N HIS A 225 -5.91 -6.88 -3.82
CA HIS A 225 -4.92 -6.82 -4.90
C HIS A 225 -5.57 -6.77 -6.26
N SER A 226 -5.03 -5.93 -7.12
CA SER A 226 -5.58 -5.71 -8.47
C SER A 226 -5.45 -6.95 -9.33
N GLU A 227 -4.41 -7.77 -9.09
CA GLU A 227 -4.16 -9.03 -9.80
C GLU A 227 -5.34 -10.02 -9.67
N GLU A 228 -5.92 -10.13 -8.48
CA GLU A 228 -7.03 -11.07 -8.25
C GLU A 228 -8.28 -10.69 -9.06
N PHE A 229 -8.59 -9.40 -9.13
CA PHE A 229 -9.69 -8.89 -9.93
C PHE A 229 -9.42 -9.05 -11.42
N LEU A 230 -8.18 -8.79 -11.85
CA LEU A 230 -7.78 -8.95 -13.25
C LEU A 230 -8.03 -10.39 -13.73
N ILE A 231 -7.62 -11.38 -12.95
CA ILE A 231 -7.82 -12.80 -13.27
C ILE A 231 -9.32 -13.14 -13.33
N LYS A 232 -10.11 -12.65 -12.36
CA LYS A 232 -11.56 -12.88 -12.31
C LYS A 232 -12.26 -12.26 -13.52
N TYR A 233 -11.90 -11.04 -13.90
CA TYR A 233 -12.48 -10.33 -15.04
C TYR A 233 -12.07 -10.94 -16.38
N ASN A 234 -10.81 -11.31 -16.57
CA ASN A 234 -10.38 -12.00 -17.79
C ASN A 234 -11.12 -13.33 -17.99
N LYS A 235 -11.34 -14.10 -16.91
CA LYS A 235 -12.17 -15.33 -16.95
C LYS A 235 -13.63 -15.04 -17.29
N LEU A 236 -14.22 -14.02 -16.67
CA LEU A 236 -15.61 -13.62 -16.91
C LEU A 236 -15.83 -13.17 -18.36
N LEU A 237 -14.90 -12.38 -18.90
CA LEU A 237 -14.91 -11.85 -20.25
C LEU A 237 -14.40 -12.83 -21.31
N LYS A 238 -13.96 -14.04 -20.89
CA LYS A 238 -13.39 -15.08 -21.76
C LYS A 238 -12.23 -14.57 -22.62
N VAL A 239 -11.40 -13.70 -22.04
CA VAL A 239 -10.19 -13.20 -22.69
C VAL A 239 -9.19 -14.34 -22.83
N ASP A 240 -8.54 -14.44 -23.99
CA ASP A 240 -7.51 -15.45 -24.24
C ASP A 240 -6.28 -15.21 -23.34
N LYS A 241 -5.41 -16.23 -23.26
CA LYS A 241 -4.28 -16.22 -22.35
C LYS A 241 -3.22 -15.18 -22.73
N GLU A 242 -2.98 -14.98 -24.02
CA GLU A 242 -1.96 -14.05 -24.51
C GLU A 242 -2.38 -12.60 -24.27
N THR A 243 -3.63 -12.25 -24.61
CA THR A 243 -4.20 -10.95 -24.27
C THR A 243 -4.27 -10.77 -22.76
N SER A 244 -4.69 -11.76 -21.98
CA SER A 244 -4.70 -11.67 -20.51
C SER A 244 -3.30 -11.36 -19.94
N TYR A 245 -2.24 -11.91 -20.55
CA TYR A 245 -0.87 -11.66 -20.13
C TYR A 245 -0.43 -10.21 -20.37
N ILE A 246 -0.83 -9.60 -21.48
CA ILE A 246 -0.56 -8.17 -21.76
C ILE A 246 -1.26 -7.29 -20.71
N SER A 247 -2.52 -7.58 -20.37
CA SER A 247 -3.21 -6.84 -19.29
C SER A 247 -2.51 -6.97 -17.94
N TRP A 248 -1.90 -8.14 -17.65
CA TRP A 248 -1.13 -8.35 -16.43
C TRP A 248 0.20 -7.58 -16.44
N LEU A 249 0.87 -7.48 -17.59
CA LEU A 249 2.05 -6.61 -17.74
C LEU A 249 1.70 -5.16 -17.50
N ILE A 250 0.59 -4.69 -18.08
CA ILE A 250 0.08 -3.33 -17.86
C ILE A 250 -0.18 -3.10 -16.38
N LEU A 251 -0.81 -4.06 -15.72
CA LEU A 251 -1.06 -3.98 -14.29
C LEU A 251 0.24 -3.85 -13.47
N CYS A 252 1.27 -4.64 -13.78
CA CYS A 252 2.55 -4.56 -13.07
C CYS A 252 3.21 -3.18 -13.21
N ASP A 253 3.08 -2.54 -14.38
CA ASP A 253 3.60 -1.19 -14.61
C ASP A 253 2.84 -0.14 -13.78
N THR A 254 1.55 -0.36 -13.50
CA THR A 254 0.76 0.58 -12.69
C THR A 254 1.29 0.79 -11.28
N TYR A 255 2.05 -0.17 -10.71
CA TYR A 255 2.65 -0.08 -9.37
C TYR A 255 3.74 1.00 -9.27
N GLN A 256 4.20 1.52 -10.40
CA GLN A 256 5.13 2.65 -10.50
C GLN A 256 4.43 4.01 -10.38
N THR A 257 3.10 4.03 -10.26
CA THR A 257 2.27 5.23 -10.26
C THR A 257 1.46 5.37 -8.97
N ASP A 258 0.77 6.50 -8.82
CA ASP A 258 -0.10 6.79 -7.68
C ASP A 258 -1.48 6.10 -7.76
N VAL A 259 -1.76 5.30 -8.79
CA VAL A 259 -3.09 4.70 -8.99
C VAL A 259 -3.55 3.83 -7.82
N SER A 260 -2.64 3.09 -7.18
CA SER A 260 -2.95 2.29 -5.98
C SER A 260 -3.31 3.15 -4.76
N LEU A 261 -2.90 4.42 -4.71
CA LEU A 261 -3.33 5.37 -3.68
C LEU A 261 -4.69 6.02 -4.01
N LYS A 262 -5.08 6.04 -5.28
CA LYS A 262 -6.24 6.78 -5.77
C LYS A 262 -7.48 5.92 -5.93
N TYR A 263 -7.31 4.70 -6.46
CA TYR A 263 -8.43 3.89 -6.92
C TYR A 263 -8.47 2.52 -6.24
N PRO A 264 -9.69 2.00 -6.02
CA PRO A 264 -9.90 0.61 -5.68
C PRO A 264 -9.26 -0.37 -6.70
N PRO A 265 -8.74 -1.53 -6.24
CA PRO A 265 -8.07 -2.51 -7.09
C PRO A 265 -8.91 -3.05 -8.25
N HIS A 266 -10.23 -3.18 -8.06
CA HIS A 266 -11.13 -3.64 -9.11
C HIS A 266 -11.29 -2.63 -10.25
N ILE A 267 -11.13 -1.34 -9.98
CA ILE A 267 -11.12 -0.29 -11.00
C ILE A 267 -9.81 -0.34 -11.79
N ILE A 268 -8.67 -0.49 -11.11
CA ILE A 268 -7.37 -0.61 -11.77
C ILE A 268 -7.36 -1.82 -12.72
N ALA A 269 -7.84 -2.97 -12.26
CA ALA A 269 -7.92 -4.19 -13.06
C ALA A 269 -8.75 -4.03 -14.34
N ILE A 270 -9.93 -3.41 -14.28
CA ILE A 270 -10.76 -3.21 -15.47
C ILE A 270 -10.12 -2.20 -16.44
N CYS A 271 -9.43 -1.17 -15.94
CA CYS A 271 -8.69 -0.22 -16.76
C CYS A 271 -7.57 -0.91 -17.55
N CYS A 272 -6.83 -1.83 -16.94
CA CYS A 272 -5.80 -2.61 -17.64
C CYS A 272 -6.37 -3.49 -18.76
N ILE A 273 -7.60 -4.02 -18.60
CA ILE A 273 -8.28 -4.80 -19.64
C ILE A 273 -8.74 -3.88 -20.77
N ILE A 274 -9.35 -2.74 -20.46
CA ILE A 274 -9.80 -1.75 -21.45
C ILE A 274 -8.63 -1.23 -22.28
N LEU A 275 -7.50 -0.90 -21.65
CA LEU A 275 -6.31 -0.41 -22.36
C LEU A 275 -5.76 -1.47 -23.30
N ASN A 276 -5.63 -2.70 -22.83
CA ASN A 276 -5.15 -3.79 -23.65
C ASN A 276 -6.07 -4.08 -24.85
N ASN A 277 -7.38 -4.02 -24.63
CA ASN A 277 -8.36 -4.15 -25.69
C ASN A 277 -8.16 -3.08 -26.78
N LYS A 278 -7.95 -1.82 -26.37
CA LYS A 278 -7.61 -0.71 -27.29
C LYS A 278 -6.27 -0.89 -28.00
N LEU A 279 -5.27 -1.49 -27.35
CA LEU A 279 -3.95 -1.73 -27.96
C LEU A 279 -3.98 -2.84 -29.03
N SER A 280 -4.82 -3.85 -28.80
CA SER A 280 -4.91 -5.04 -29.65
C SER A 280 -5.89 -4.87 -30.82
N ASP A 281 -6.52 -3.70 -30.97
CA ASP A 281 -7.62 -3.44 -31.91
C ASP A 281 -8.73 -4.51 -31.83
N SER A 282 -8.83 -5.17 -30.68
CA SER A 282 -9.70 -6.32 -30.50
C SER A 282 -11.11 -5.81 -30.26
N SER A 283 -12.09 -6.35 -30.99
CA SER A 283 -13.50 -5.97 -30.83
C SER A 283 -14.17 -6.68 -29.65
N LEU A 284 -13.44 -6.98 -28.56
CA LEU A 284 -14.09 -7.41 -27.32
C LEU A 284 -15.08 -6.32 -26.94
N LYS A 285 -16.36 -6.62 -27.14
CA LYS A 285 -17.46 -5.84 -26.60
C LYS A 285 -17.39 -6.02 -25.10
N LEU A 286 -16.55 -5.23 -24.41
CA LEU A 286 -16.72 -5.02 -22.99
C LEU A 286 -18.14 -4.51 -22.84
N THR A 287 -19.04 -5.38 -22.40
CA THR A 287 -20.40 -4.99 -22.09
C THR A 287 -20.24 -3.94 -21.01
N THR A 288 -20.56 -2.70 -21.36
CA THR A 288 -20.30 -1.45 -20.62
C THR A 288 -21.10 -1.36 -19.33
N ASP A 289 -21.49 -2.50 -18.74
CA ASP A 289 -22.20 -2.62 -17.49
C ASP A 289 -21.23 -2.39 -16.32
N TYR A 290 -20.66 -1.19 -16.28
CA TYR A 290 -19.91 -0.68 -15.14
C TYR A 290 -20.71 -0.84 -13.84
N GLN A 291 -22.05 -0.77 -13.93
CA GLN A 291 -22.96 -1.04 -12.82
C GLN A 291 -22.85 -2.47 -12.27
N ARG A 292 -22.73 -3.49 -13.13
CA ARG A 292 -22.57 -4.89 -12.70
C ARG A 292 -21.22 -5.12 -12.03
N LEU A 293 -20.19 -4.40 -12.47
CA LEU A 293 -18.84 -4.45 -11.92
C LEU A 293 -18.64 -3.53 -10.70
N ARG A 294 -19.68 -2.77 -10.29
CA ARG A 294 -19.60 -1.72 -9.26
C ARG A 294 -18.44 -0.74 -9.51
N CYS A 295 -18.23 -0.40 -10.78
CA CYS A 295 -17.28 0.60 -11.22
C CYS A 295 -18.05 1.88 -11.57
N GLU A 296 -17.61 3.02 -11.08
CA GLU A 296 -18.12 4.31 -11.54
C GLU A 296 -17.36 4.72 -12.80
N GLU A 297 -18.06 5.10 -13.87
CA GLU A 297 -17.44 5.46 -15.15
C GLU A 297 -16.42 6.60 -14.99
N LYS A 298 -16.73 7.60 -14.15
CA LYS A 298 -15.84 8.73 -13.86
C LYS A 298 -14.50 8.27 -13.30
N LEU A 299 -14.52 7.36 -12.32
CA LEU A 299 -13.29 6.82 -11.71
C LEU A 299 -12.49 5.95 -12.70
N VAL A 300 -13.18 5.16 -13.52
CA VAL A 300 -12.54 4.37 -14.59
C VAL A 300 -11.83 5.30 -15.58
N ASN A 301 -12.48 6.37 -16.01
CA ASN A 301 -11.92 7.34 -16.95
C ASN A 301 -10.72 8.09 -16.35
N GLU A 302 -10.80 8.50 -15.08
CA GLU A 302 -9.68 9.16 -14.39
C GLU A 302 -8.48 8.20 -14.25
N CYS A 303 -8.74 6.94 -13.89
CA CYS A 303 -7.72 5.91 -13.76
C CYS A 303 -7.05 5.59 -15.11
N LEU A 304 -7.85 5.48 -16.19
CA LEU A 304 -7.32 5.32 -17.54
C LEU A 304 -6.39 6.48 -17.91
N GLN A 305 -6.78 7.72 -17.62
CA GLN A 305 -5.96 8.89 -17.92
C GLN A 305 -4.65 8.90 -17.13
N ASP A 306 -4.65 8.45 -15.87
CA ASP A 306 -3.43 8.31 -15.09
C ASP A 306 -2.47 7.28 -15.68
N ILE A 307 -2.98 6.10 -16.04
CA ILE A 307 -2.17 5.02 -16.64
C ILE A 307 -1.63 5.45 -18.00
N LEU A 308 -2.46 6.05 -18.86
CA LEU A 308 -2.05 6.57 -20.17
C LEU A 308 -0.98 7.66 -20.03
N THR A 309 -1.12 8.53 -19.04
CA THR A 309 -0.12 9.58 -18.78
C THR A 309 1.22 8.97 -18.39
N HIS A 310 1.22 7.96 -17.53
CA HIS A 310 2.45 7.23 -17.18
C HIS A 310 3.12 6.61 -18.40
N TYR A 311 2.38 5.94 -19.29
CA TYR A 311 2.96 5.36 -20.49
C TYR A 311 3.49 6.40 -21.47
N VAL A 312 2.85 7.55 -21.62
CA VAL A 312 3.36 8.61 -22.51
C VAL A 312 4.64 9.24 -21.94
N GLU A 313 4.72 9.44 -20.63
CA GLU A 313 5.88 10.09 -19.99
C GLU A 313 7.06 9.15 -19.76
N SER A 314 6.78 7.88 -19.45
CA SER A 314 7.76 6.93 -18.91
C SER A 314 7.76 5.58 -19.61
N PHE A 315 7.36 5.50 -20.89
CA PHE A 315 7.27 4.22 -21.63
C PHE A 315 8.53 3.34 -21.49
N LYS A 316 9.71 3.93 -21.72
CA LYS A 316 10.98 3.20 -21.86
C LYS A 316 11.42 2.41 -20.62
N ILE A 317 10.92 2.79 -19.44
CA ILE A 317 11.28 2.13 -18.17
C ILE A 317 10.28 1.04 -17.76
N THR A 318 9.16 0.92 -18.47
CA THR A 318 8.10 -0.04 -18.16
C THR A 318 8.50 -1.46 -18.55
N GLY A 319 7.94 -2.46 -17.84
CA GLY A 319 8.12 -3.86 -18.17
C GLY A 319 7.47 -4.22 -19.51
N LEU A 320 6.40 -3.53 -19.89
CA LEU A 320 5.75 -3.70 -21.19
C LEU A 320 6.68 -3.30 -22.35
N ALA A 321 7.41 -2.18 -22.23
CA ALA A 321 8.33 -1.71 -23.27
C ALA A 321 9.47 -2.69 -23.57
N LEU A 322 9.89 -3.50 -22.59
CA LEU A 322 10.89 -4.56 -22.80
C LEU A 322 10.40 -5.66 -23.75
N LYS A 323 9.09 -5.89 -23.82
CA LYS A 323 8.49 -6.94 -24.66
C LYS A 323 7.84 -6.41 -25.92
N PHE A 324 7.25 -5.22 -25.87
CA PHE A 324 6.48 -4.61 -26.95
C PHE A 324 6.92 -3.15 -27.15
N PRO A 325 8.13 -2.88 -27.67
CA PRO A 325 8.62 -1.52 -27.87
C PRO A 325 7.73 -0.69 -28.82
N ASP A 326 7.07 -1.34 -29.79
CA ASP A 326 6.22 -0.69 -30.80
C ASP A 326 4.93 -0.08 -30.20
N TYR A 327 4.57 -0.44 -28.96
CA TYR A 327 3.35 0.06 -28.33
C TYR A 327 3.45 1.53 -27.90
N GLN A 328 4.67 2.11 -27.88
CA GLN A 328 4.86 3.51 -27.51
C GLN A 328 3.97 4.46 -28.31
N ILE A 329 3.94 4.29 -29.64
CA ILE A 329 3.16 5.13 -30.55
C ILE A 329 1.66 4.89 -30.35
N LYS A 330 1.27 3.63 -30.10
CA LYS A 330 -0.13 3.27 -29.82
C LYS A 330 -0.67 3.97 -28.57
N PHE A 331 0.10 4.03 -27.48
CA PHE A 331 -0.32 4.74 -26.27
C PHE A 331 -0.52 6.24 -26.48
N VAL A 332 0.32 6.86 -27.32
CA VAL A 332 0.16 8.28 -27.68
C VAL A 332 -1.15 8.49 -28.45
N HIS A 333 -1.43 7.66 -29.46
CA HIS A 333 -2.70 7.71 -30.22
C HIS A 333 -3.92 7.48 -29.33
N ILE A 334 -3.89 6.44 -28.49
CA ILE A 334 -5.00 6.14 -27.57
C ILE A 334 -5.26 7.33 -26.63
N LYS A 335 -4.21 7.99 -26.14
CA LYS A 335 -4.35 9.18 -25.27
C LYS A 335 -4.95 10.36 -26.02
N MET A 336 -4.57 10.57 -27.29
CA MET A 336 -5.17 11.61 -28.13
C MET A 336 -6.66 11.38 -28.36
N GLU A 337 -7.05 10.19 -28.82
CA GLU A 337 -8.45 9.81 -29.03
C GLU A 337 -9.28 9.92 -27.74
N PHE A 338 -8.71 9.51 -26.61
CA PHE A 338 -9.38 9.59 -25.31
C PHE A 338 -9.63 11.05 -24.89
N ASN A 339 -8.66 11.93 -25.08
CA ASN A 339 -8.80 13.36 -24.78
C ASN A 339 -9.85 14.03 -25.69
N GLU A 340 -9.90 13.66 -26.98
CA GLU A 340 -10.90 14.16 -27.94
C GLU A 340 -12.31 13.68 -27.61
N SER A 341 -12.45 12.44 -27.16
CA SER A 341 -13.75 11.83 -26.84
C SER A 341 -14.35 12.35 -25.53
N LYS A 342 -13.52 12.82 -24.58
CA LYS A 342 -13.95 13.25 -23.24
C LYS A 342 -13.35 14.61 -22.83
N PRO A 343 -13.57 15.69 -23.59
CA PRO A 343 -12.99 17.01 -23.30
C PRO A 343 -13.48 17.58 -21.95
N GLN A 344 -14.67 17.17 -21.50
CA GLN A 344 -15.28 17.59 -20.23
C GLN A 344 -14.57 17.04 -18.98
N MET A 345 -13.68 16.06 -19.10
CA MET A 345 -12.87 15.54 -17.98
C MET A 345 -11.75 16.50 -17.58
N MET A 346 -11.42 17.50 -18.41
CA MET A 346 -10.70 18.69 -17.97
C MET A 346 -11.67 19.58 -17.20
N PHE A 347 -11.96 19.22 -15.95
CA PHE A 347 -12.69 20.09 -15.05
C PHE A 347 -11.90 21.41 -14.90
N HIS A 348 -12.41 22.47 -15.52
CA HIS A 348 -12.10 23.83 -15.09
C HIS A 348 -12.73 24.00 -13.70
N VAL A 349 -12.01 23.55 -12.68
CA VAL A 349 -12.40 23.87 -11.30
C VAL A 349 -12.19 25.37 -11.15
N ASP A 350 -13.28 26.11 -10.93
CA ASP A 350 -13.25 27.54 -10.65
C ASP A 350 -12.20 27.85 -9.58
N GLU A 351 -11.46 28.95 -9.71
CA GLU A 351 -10.41 29.30 -8.73
C GLU A 351 -10.95 29.38 -7.31
N LYS A 352 -12.21 29.82 -7.14
CA LYS A 352 -12.90 29.84 -5.85
C LYS A 352 -13.09 28.43 -5.27
N GLN A 353 -13.43 27.44 -6.08
CA GLN A 353 -13.56 26.05 -5.62
C GLN A 353 -12.21 25.43 -5.28
N LYS A 354 -11.14 25.77 -6.02
CA LYS A 354 -9.77 25.34 -5.68
C LYS A 354 -9.30 25.92 -4.34
N GLN A 355 -9.58 27.21 -4.10
CA GLN A 355 -9.24 27.86 -2.83
C GLN A 355 -10.02 27.25 -1.67
N GLN A 356 -11.32 27.00 -1.84
CA GLN A 356 -12.13 26.32 -0.81
C GLN A 356 -11.59 24.91 -0.52
N GLN A 357 -11.31 24.12 -1.55
CA GLN A 357 -10.72 22.79 -1.41
C GLN A 357 -9.38 22.85 -0.66
N HIS A 358 -8.53 23.84 -0.96
CA HIS A 358 -7.26 24.01 -0.24
C HIS A 358 -7.47 24.31 1.24
N GLN A 359 -8.40 25.20 1.58
CA GLN A 359 -8.74 25.51 2.98
C GLN A 359 -9.30 24.30 3.73
N ASP A 360 -10.13 23.49 3.06
CA ASP A 360 -10.68 22.28 3.65
C ASP A 360 -9.57 21.24 3.92
N LEU A 361 -8.57 21.14 3.04
CA LEU A 361 -7.41 20.26 3.21
C LEU A 361 -6.48 20.72 4.33
N GLU A 362 -6.33 22.03 4.56
CA GLU A 362 -5.57 22.57 5.69
C GLU A 362 -6.22 22.27 7.04
N LYS A 363 -7.56 22.28 7.09
CA LYS A 363 -8.35 21.98 8.30
C LYS A 363 -8.43 20.49 8.61
N ASP A 364 -8.23 19.63 7.62
CA ASP A 364 -8.34 18.19 7.76
C ASP A 364 -7.16 17.62 8.59
N GLN A 365 -7.49 17.14 9.79
CA GLN A 365 -6.54 16.52 10.73
C GLN A 365 -5.72 15.38 10.10
N PHE A 366 -6.24 14.72 9.06
CA PHE A 366 -5.51 13.64 8.39
C PHE A 366 -4.20 14.13 7.74
N PHE A 367 -4.14 15.37 7.26
CA PHE A 367 -2.98 15.95 6.55
C PHE A 367 -2.12 16.87 7.43
N GLN A 368 -2.36 16.89 8.74
CA GLN A 368 -1.50 17.59 9.69
C GLN A 368 -0.21 16.78 9.93
N GLU A 369 0.86 17.49 10.29
CA GLU A 369 2.13 16.83 10.62
C GLU A 369 1.91 15.91 11.83
N ARG A 370 2.41 14.68 11.73
CA ARG A 370 2.22 13.68 12.78
C ARG A 370 3.40 13.75 13.73
N ASP A 371 3.14 14.15 14.97
CA ASP A 371 4.11 14.01 16.04
C ASP A 371 4.08 12.58 16.59
N PHE A 372 5.17 11.85 16.35
CA PHE A 372 5.35 10.49 16.82
C PHE A 372 5.99 10.41 18.22
N THR A 373 6.36 11.55 18.82
CA THR A 373 7.09 11.61 20.09
C THR A 373 6.21 11.81 21.32
N THR A 374 4.98 12.28 21.15
CA THR A 374 4.09 12.64 22.26
C THR A 374 2.74 11.90 22.19
N GLY A 375 2.18 11.59 23.37
CA GLY A 375 0.79 11.18 23.52
C GLY A 375 0.43 9.72 23.19
N GLU A 376 -0.85 9.39 23.35
CA GLU A 376 -1.44 8.13 22.89
C GLU A 376 -1.94 8.27 21.44
N ARG A 377 -1.63 7.29 20.58
CA ARG A 377 -2.10 7.24 19.19
C ARG A 377 -3.00 6.05 18.97
N ARG A 378 -4.24 6.30 18.55
CA ARG A 378 -5.26 5.26 18.31
C ARG A 378 -5.67 5.23 16.86
N TYR A 379 -5.63 4.05 16.24
CA TYR A 379 -5.98 3.86 14.85
C TYR A 379 -7.32 3.13 14.72
N MET A 380 -8.20 3.64 13.88
CA MET A 380 -9.54 3.09 13.67
C MET A 380 -9.81 2.86 12.18
N LEU A 381 -10.42 1.72 11.88
CA LEU A 381 -10.76 1.32 10.51
C LEU A 381 -12.11 1.88 10.04
N GLU A 382 -13.02 2.13 10.98
CA GLU A 382 -14.38 2.60 10.72
C GLU A 382 -14.81 3.70 11.69
N ASN A 383 -15.69 4.58 11.21
CA ASN A 383 -16.27 5.67 12.00
C ASN A 383 -17.25 5.19 13.09
N GLN A 384 -17.59 3.90 13.18
CA GLN A 384 -18.63 3.42 14.12
C GLN A 384 -18.29 3.71 15.59
N LYS A 385 -17.01 3.83 15.96
CA LYS A 385 -16.59 4.24 17.32
C LYS A 385 -16.50 5.75 17.53
N LYS A 386 -16.56 6.61 16.50
CA LYS A 386 -16.63 8.06 16.71
C LYS A 386 -17.91 8.48 17.44
N ARG A 387 -18.98 7.68 17.38
CA ARG A 387 -20.19 7.89 18.19
C ARG A 387 -19.94 7.74 19.70
N LEU A 388 -19.01 6.87 20.11
CA LEU A 388 -18.67 6.68 21.54
C LEU A 388 -17.74 7.77 22.09
N TYR A 389 -17.06 8.52 21.22
CA TYR A 389 -16.14 9.60 21.62
C TYR A 389 -16.66 11.00 21.28
N ALA A 390 -17.85 11.12 20.67
CA ALA A 390 -18.59 12.38 20.55
C ALA A 390 -19.34 12.74 21.85
N GLU A 391 -19.23 11.91 22.89
CA GLU A 391 -19.84 12.13 24.22
C GLU A 391 -18.85 12.73 25.25
N VAL A 392 -17.61 13.03 24.85
CA VAL A 392 -16.64 13.74 25.70
C VAL A 392 -16.33 15.09 25.07
N ASP A 393 -17.32 15.98 25.17
CA ASP A 393 -17.20 17.41 25.49
C ASP A 393 -18.54 18.08 25.16
N LYS A 394 -19.38 18.19 26.19
CA LYS A 394 -20.44 19.18 26.33
C LYS A 394 -20.05 20.13 27.45
#